data_AF-A0A518DIV2-F1
#
_entry.id   AF-A0A518DIV2-F1
#
_cell.length_a   1.000
_cell.length_b   1.000
_cell.length_c   1.000
_cell.angle_alpha   90.00
_cell.angle_beta   90.00
_cell.angle_gamma   90.00
#
_symmetry.space_group_name_H-M   'P 1'
#
loop_
_entity.id
_entity.type
_entity.pdbx_description
1 polymer ?
#
loop_
_entity_poly.entity_id
_entity_poly.type
_entity_poly.pdbx_seq_one_letter_code
_entity_poly.pdbx_strand_id
1 'polypeptide(L)'
;MTTTLLPLADADWLRALAPLLLIIFWVVRQVFEAAKGEKPQPQPGAKKPPVRPTPPAAAAAGRPQNDLRSEVDDFLRRTGRAPENRGPEKRPAAAQPARPPRRPRLELLVEDTPEPPRRKRLSEDQQQPASAPTPTAFEHKVDPQRAVGDRLKHLAESQLAENAAHMGDDIAQSDERLEARLHQTFDHRLGKLQSREQAPAAAVAGPTPAEQLFSMLSTPSGMQQAVLLNEVLRRPDSAL
;
A
#
# COMPACT_ATOMS: atom_id res chain seq x y z
N MET A 1 -65.15 4.08 -19.14
CA MET A 1 -64.09 3.78 -18.13
C MET A 1 -62.87 4.59 -18.52
N THR A 2 -62.71 5.76 -17.90
CA THR A 2 -61.73 6.79 -18.23
C THR A 2 -60.44 6.55 -17.46
N THR A 3 -59.36 6.30 -18.20
CA THR A 3 -57.98 6.20 -17.68
C THR A 3 -57.38 7.59 -17.73
N THR A 4 -57.39 8.29 -16.61
CA THR A 4 -56.59 9.51 -16.45
C THR A 4 -56.16 9.62 -15.00
N LEU A 5 -54.85 9.68 -14.82
CA LEU A 5 -54.10 10.67 -14.03
C LEU A 5 -52.83 9.98 -13.50
N LEU A 6 -51.70 10.21 -14.17
CA LEU A 6 -50.38 10.23 -13.53
C LEU A 6 -50.23 11.65 -12.97
N PRO A 7 -50.39 11.89 -11.66
CA PRO A 7 -50.11 13.19 -11.09
C PRO A 7 -48.68 13.17 -10.50
N LEU A 8 -48.06 14.34 -10.47
CA LEU A 8 -46.84 14.66 -9.71
C LEU A 8 -45.52 14.05 -10.21
N ALA A 9 -45.07 14.51 -11.38
CA ALA A 9 -43.65 14.85 -11.50
C ALA A 9 -43.45 16.20 -10.79
N ASP A 10 -43.19 16.17 -9.48
CA ASP A 10 -42.99 17.37 -8.67
C ASP A 10 -41.83 18.21 -9.22
N ALA A 11 -42.10 19.46 -9.59
CA ALA A 11 -41.11 20.36 -10.19
C ALA A 11 -39.85 20.58 -9.31
N ASP A 12 -39.89 20.21 -8.03
CA ASP A 12 -38.76 20.30 -7.09
C ASP A 12 -37.64 19.30 -7.39
N TRP A 13 -37.91 18.11 -7.94
CA TRP A 13 -36.82 17.17 -8.27
C TRP A 13 -35.94 17.75 -9.38
N LEU A 14 -36.52 18.50 -10.33
CA LEU A 14 -35.80 19.17 -11.40
C LEU A 14 -34.85 20.25 -10.86
N ARG A 15 -35.28 20.94 -9.79
CA ARG A 15 -34.49 21.97 -9.10
C ARG A 15 -33.30 21.38 -8.35
N ALA A 16 -33.46 20.20 -7.77
CA ALA A 16 -32.37 19.44 -7.15
C ALA A 16 -31.44 18.78 -8.19
N LEU A 17 -31.96 18.39 -9.35
CA LEU A 17 -31.18 17.76 -10.42
C LEU A 17 -30.26 18.74 -11.16
N ALA A 18 -30.67 20.00 -11.30
CA ALA A 18 -29.90 21.03 -12.00
C ALA A 18 -28.45 21.21 -11.49
N PRO A 19 -28.18 21.39 -10.17
CA PRO A 19 -26.81 21.48 -9.68
C PRO A 19 -26.03 20.16 -9.81
N LEU A 20 -26.71 19.01 -9.68
CA LEU A 20 -26.08 17.69 -9.82
C LEU A 20 -25.53 17.49 -11.25
N LEU A 21 -26.31 17.83 -12.27
CA LEU A 21 -25.88 17.75 -13.67
C LEU A 21 -24.71 18.70 -13.95
N LEU A 22 -24.69 19.88 -13.33
CA LEU A 22 -23.59 20.84 -13.48
C LEU A 22 -22.28 20.30 -12.89
N ILE A 23 -22.34 19.64 -11.73
CA ILE A 23 -21.17 18.97 -11.12
C ILE A 23 -20.69 17.81 -12.00
N ILE A 24 -21.60 16.96 -12.48
CA ILE A 24 -21.26 15.83 -13.37
C ILE A 24 -20.59 16.37 -14.64
N PHE A 25 -21.17 17.39 -15.26
CA PHE A 25 -20.60 18.00 -16.47
C PHE A 25 -19.21 18.59 -16.22
N TRP A 26 -19.01 19.25 -15.08
CA TRP A 26 -17.72 19.83 -14.70
C TRP A 26 -16.64 18.74 -14.51
N VAL A 27 -16.97 17.64 -13.84
CA VAL A 27 -16.06 16.48 -13.67
C VAL A 27 -15.74 15.82 -15.00
N VAL A 28 -16.74 15.58 -15.85
CA VAL A 28 -16.52 15.00 -17.19
C VAL A 28 -15.59 15.88 -18.01
N ARG A 29 -15.80 17.20 -18.00
CA ARG A 29 -14.91 18.15 -18.69
C ARG A 29 -13.48 18.09 -18.16
N GLN A 30 -13.30 18.04 -16.84
CA GLN A 30 -11.98 17.93 -16.22
C GLN A 30 -11.25 16.64 -16.63
N VAL A 31 -11.96 15.52 -16.72
CA VAL A 31 -11.41 14.25 -17.20
C VAL A 31 -11.05 14.31 -18.68
N PHE A 32 -11.85 14.97 -19.52
CA PHE A 32 -11.54 15.14 -20.94
C PHE A 32 -10.33 16.06 -21.18
N GLU A 33 -10.16 17.11 -20.37
CA GLU A 33 -8.96 17.97 -20.43
C GLU A 33 -7.72 17.19 -19.98
N ALA A 34 -7.82 16.38 -18.92
CA ALA A 34 -6.74 15.52 -18.46
C ALA A 34 -6.39 14.40 -19.48
N ALA A 35 -7.38 13.81 -20.13
CA ALA A 35 -7.19 12.78 -21.15
C ALA A 35 -6.67 13.34 -22.49
N LYS A 36 -6.83 14.65 -22.73
CA LYS A 36 -6.21 15.36 -23.87
C LYS A 36 -4.80 15.85 -23.57
N GLY A 37 -4.26 15.55 -22.39
CA GLY A 37 -2.90 15.87 -21.98
C GLY A 37 -1.85 15.21 -22.88
N GLU A 38 -1.16 16.08 -23.61
CA GLU A 38 0.20 15.93 -24.15
C GLU A 38 0.41 14.82 -25.18
N LYS A 39 -0.01 15.12 -26.43
CA LYS A 39 0.75 14.63 -27.59
C LYS A 39 2.20 15.10 -27.39
N PRO A 40 3.19 14.20 -27.33
CA PRO A 40 4.58 14.56 -27.07
C PRO A 40 5.01 15.53 -28.17
N GLN A 41 5.24 16.79 -27.79
CA GLN A 41 5.86 17.77 -28.66
C GLN A 41 7.27 17.23 -28.95
N PRO A 42 7.59 16.91 -30.22
CA PRO A 42 8.88 16.31 -30.55
C PRO A 42 9.97 17.32 -30.20
N GLN A 43 10.75 17.02 -29.17
CA GLN A 43 11.95 17.79 -28.84
C GLN A 43 12.89 17.73 -30.04
N PRO A 44 13.21 18.87 -30.69
CA PRO A 44 14.21 18.90 -31.74
C PRO A 44 15.59 18.91 -31.09
N GLY A 45 16.33 17.82 -31.28
CA GLY A 45 17.80 17.87 -31.25
C GLY A 45 18.48 17.36 -29.99
N ALA A 46 18.35 16.07 -29.68
CA ALA A 46 19.39 15.34 -28.97
C ALA A 46 20.19 14.50 -29.97
N LYS A 47 21.45 14.90 -30.20
CA LYS A 47 22.38 14.30 -31.15
C LYS A 47 22.66 12.84 -30.77
N LYS A 48 22.42 11.92 -31.71
CA LYS A 48 22.72 10.48 -31.62
C LYS A 48 24.23 10.23 -31.39
N PRO A 49 24.62 9.35 -30.46
CA PRO A 49 25.94 8.71 -30.51
C PRO A 49 25.99 7.59 -31.59
N PRO A 50 27.19 7.27 -32.11
CA PRO A 50 27.35 6.45 -33.30
C PRO A 50 27.02 4.97 -33.10
N VAL A 51 26.47 4.41 -34.17
CA VAL A 51 26.05 3.03 -34.39
C VAL A 51 27.22 2.06 -34.22
N ARG A 52 27.04 1.03 -33.39
CA ARG A 52 27.90 -0.15 -33.33
C ARG A 52 27.29 -1.25 -34.21
N PRO A 53 28.08 -1.93 -35.05
CA PRO A 53 27.56 -2.88 -36.04
C PRO A 53 26.96 -4.14 -35.40
N THR A 54 25.82 -4.53 -35.96
CA THR A 54 25.00 -5.72 -35.67
C THR A 54 25.71 -7.01 -36.11
N PRO A 55 25.74 -8.06 -35.28
CA PRO A 55 25.95 -9.44 -35.75
C PRO A 55 24.64 -10.05 -36.30
N PRO A 56 24.74 -11.05 -37.19
CA PRO A 56 23.63 -11.54 -38.01
C PRO A 56 22.61 -12.38 -37.23
N ALA A 57 21.38 -12.31 -37.74
CA ALA A 57 20.21 -13.04 -37.31
C ALA A 57 20.41 -14.55 -37.36
N ALA A 58 20.23 -15.21 -36.22
CA ALA A 58 19.92 -16.63 -36.15
C ALA A 58 18.95 -16.89 -34.99
N ALA A 59 17.89 -17.63 -35.31
CA ALA A 59 16.93 -18.28 -34.41
C ALA A 59 15.90 -17.38 -33.68
N ALA A 60 14.91 -16.94 -34.45
CA ALA A 60 13.55 -16.72 -33.96
C ALA A 60 12.84 -18.09 -33.81
N ALA A 61 12.83 -18.66 -32.60
CA ALA A 61 11.86 -19.66 -32.17
C ALA A 61 11.97 -19.86 -30.65
N GLY A 62 11.07 -19.23 -29.90
CA GLY A 62 10.76 -19.61 -28.52
C GLY A 62 11.44 -18.81 -27.41
N ARG A 63 11.01 -17.56 -27.16
CA ARG A 63 11.21 -16.89 -25.85
C ARG A 63 10.12 -15.86 -25.55
N PRO A 64 9.13 -16.20 -24.69
CA PRO A 64 8.45 -15.19 -23.88
C PRO A 64 8.73 -15.32 -22.36
N GLN A 65 9.36 -16.40 -21.89
CA GLN A 65 9.59 -16.60 -20.44
C GLN A 65 10.88 -15.97 -19.90
N ASN A 66 11.89 -15.76 -20.75
CA ASN A 66 13.16 -15.17 -20.30
C ASN A 66 13.07 -13.65 -20.09
N ASP A 67 12.15 -12.95 -20.78
CA ASP A 67 11.93 -11.51 -20.55
C ASP A 67 11.32 -11.25 -19.18
N LEU A 68 10.35 -12.07 -18.76
CA LEU A 68 9.74 -11.98 -17.43
C LEU A 68 10.75 -12.23 -16.31
N ARG A 69 11.69 -13.17 -16.51
CA ARG A 69 12.77 -13.40 -15.54
C ARG A 69 13.70 -12.20 -15.42
N SER A 70 14.12 -11.60 -16.54
CA SER A 70 14.95 -10.40 -16.50
C SER A 70 14.23 -9.19 -15.89
N GLU A 71 12.92 -9.07 -16.09
CA GLU A 71 12.13 -7.98 -15.52
C GLU A 71 11.94 -8.12 -14.01
N VAL A 72 11.73 -9.34 -13.51
CA VAL A 72 11.69 -9.64 -12.07
C VAL A 72 13.06 -9.41 -11.42
N ASP A 73 14.14 -9.83 -12.06
CA ASP A 73 15.50 -9.59 -11.55
C ASP A 73 15.83 -8.09 -11.50
N ASP A 74 15.44 -7.31 -12.52
CA ASP A 74 15.60 -5.85 -12.51
C ASP A 74 14.72 -5.18 -11.45
N PHE A 75 13.52 -5.70 -11.19
CA PHE A 75 12.63 -5.19 -10.15
C PHE A 75 13.22 -5.43 -8.75
N LEU A 76 13.67 -6.65 -8.47
CA LEU A 76 14.32 -7.01 -7.20
C LEU A 76 15.61 -6.22 -6.99
N ARG A 77 16.36 -5.96 -8.06
CA ARG A 77 17.57 -5.13 -8.01
C ARG A 77 17.25 -3.65 -7.77
N ARG A 78 16.09 -3.17 -8.22
CA ARG A 78 15.62 -1.79 -8.01
C ARG A 78 15.01 -1.59 -6.63
N THR A 79 14.32 -2.58 -6.07
CA THR A 79 13.76 -2.52 -4.71
C THR A 79 14.80 -2.83 -3.64
N GLY A 80 15.79 -3.69 -3.94
CA GLY A 80 16.88 -4.04 -3.04
C GLY A 80 17.98 -2.99 -2.93
N ARG A 81 18.05 -2.03 -3.85
CA ARG A 81 18.80 -0.79 -3.63
C ARG A 81 17.98 0.10 -2.69
N ALA A 82 18.33 0.08 -1.41
CA ALA A 82 17.97 1.15 -0.49
C ALA A 82 18.22 2.51 -1.18
N PRO A 83 17.33 3.52 -1.01
CA PRO A 83 17.45 4.82 -1.64
C PRO A 83 18.68 5.56 -1.08
N GLU A 84 19.87 5.16 -1.51
CA GLU A 84 21.12 5.77 -1.15
C GLU A 84 21.29 7.02 -2.01
N ASN A 85 21.23 8.17 -1.34
CA ASN A 85 21.66 9.48 -1.85
C ASN A 85 20.92 10.00 -3.10
N ARG A 86 19.63 10.33 -2.94
CA ARG A 86 19.21 11.64 -3.48
C ARG A 86 19.67 12.70 -2.50
N GLY A 87 20.81 13.31 -2.81
CA GLY A 87 21.36 14.42 -2.05
C GLY A 87 20.33 15.55 -1.87
N PRO A 88 20.53 16.44 -0.87
CA PRO A 88 19.62 17.52 -0.57
C PRO A 88 19.60 18.52 -1.73
N GLU A 89 18.70 18.30 -2.68
CA GLU A 89 18.35 19.29 -3.69
C GLU A 89 17.74 20.48 -2.95
N LYS A 90 18.46 21.61 -3.00
CA LYS A 90 18.08 22.89 -2.43
C LYS A 90 16.66 23.23 -2.85
N ARG A 91 15.71 22.99 -1.94
CA ARG A 91 14.33 23.44 -2.04
C ARG A 91 14.35 24.98 -1.96
N PRO A 92 13.95 25.73 -3.01
CA PRO A 92 13.71 27.15 -2.85
C PRO A 92 12.57 27.32 -1.83
N ALA A 93 12.75 28.27 -0.91
CA ALA A 93 11.83 28.59 0.16
C ALA A 93 10.45 28.98 -0.40
N ALA A 94 9.54 28.01 -0.47
CA ALA A 94 8.13 28.28 -0.68
C ALA A 94 7.52 28.74 0.64
N ALA A 95 6.84 29.89 0.58
CA ALA A 95 6.16 30.54 1.69
C ALA A 95 5.28 29.58 2.48
N GLN A 96 5.36 29.69 3.82
CA GLN A 96 4.51 28.95 4.75
C GLN A 96 3.03 29.29 4.51
N PRO A 97 2.17 28.31 4.16
CA PRO A 97 0.74 28.53 4.21
C PRO A 97 0.30 28.69 5.68
N ALA A 98 -0.55 29.70 5.90
CA ALA A 98 -1.10 30.04 7.20
C ALA A 98 -1.74 28.83 7.89
N ARG A 99 -1.42 28.67 9.18
CA ARG A 99 -1.98 27.62 10.05
C ARG A 99 -3.51 27.72 10.07
N PRO A 100 -4.25 26.61 9.85
CA PRO A 100 -5.68 26.59 10.10
C PRO A 100 -6.00 26.71 11.60
N PRO A 101 -7.16 27.28 11.97
CA PRO A 101 -7.57 27.46 13.37
C PRO A 101 -7.74 26.10 14.08
N ARG A 102 -7.23 26.05 15.30
CA ARG A 102 -7.34 24.92 16.23
C ARG A 102 -8.81 24.59 16.46
N ARG A 103 -9.21 23.35 16.12
CA ARG A 103 -10.52 22.80 16.53
C ARG A 103 -10.53 22.58 18.05
N PRO A 104 -11.69 22.76 18.72
CA PRO A 104 -11.84 22.43 20.12
C PRO A 104 -11.63 20.94 20.35
N ARG A 105 -10.82 20.65 21.36
CA ARG A 105 -10.51 19.33 21.90
C ARG A 105 -11.79 18.73 22.48
N LEU A 106 -12.37 17.75 21.81
CA LEU A 106 -13.36 16.87 22.44
C LEU A 106 -12.62 16.07 23.51
N GLU A 107 -12.91 16.36 24.77
CA GLU A 107 -12.64 15.47 25.90
C GLU A 107 -13.44 14.18 25.69
N LEU A 108 -12.82 13.23 25.01
CA LEU A 108 -13.29 11.85 25.02
C LEU A 108 -12.98 11.32 26.41
N LEU A 109 -14.04 11.12 27.20
CA LEU A 109 -14.03 10.37 28.45
C LEU A 109 -13.46 8.97 28.15
N VAL A 110 -12.17 8.78 28.39
CA VAL A 110 -11.49 7.50 28.28
C VAL A 110 -11.89 6.69 29.50
N GLU A 111 -12.75 5.73 29.24
CA GLU A 111 -13.12 4.65 30.14
C GLU A 111 -11.89 3.78 30.46
N ASP A 112 -11.79 3.37 31.72
CA ASP A 112 -10.72 2.59 32.33
C ASP A 112 -10.16 1.49 31.42
N THR A 113 -8.95 1.72 30.90
CA THR A 113 -8.13 0.66 30.31
C THR A 113 -7.08 0.26 31.35
N PRO A 114 -7.01 -1.01 31.79
CA PRO A 114 -6.06 -1.47 32.78
C PRO A 114 -4.62 -1.30 32.29
N GLU A 115 -3.83 -0.59 33.08
CA GLU A 115 -2.42 -0.27 32.86
C GLU A 115 -1.57 -1.56 32.76
N PRO A 116 -0.76 -1.77 31.71
CA PRO A 116 0.18 -2.88 31.68
C PRO A 116 1.35 -2.63 32.67
N PRO A 117 1.85 -3.68 33.35
CA PRO A 117 2.87 -3.53 34.38
C PRO A 117 4.17 -2.98 33.81
N ARG A 118 4.57 -1.81 34.32
CA ARG A 118 5.89 -1.20 34.13
C ARG A 118 6.98 -2.21 34.52
N ARG A 119 7.66 -2.77 33.51
CA ARG A 119 8.93 -3.48 33.73
C ARG A 119 9.98 -2.48 34.21
N LYS A 120 10.31 -2.57 35.51
CA LYS A 120 11.54 -2.02 36.09
C LYS A 120 12.72 -2.50 35.23
N ARG A 121 13.33 -1.60 34.46
CA ARG A 121 14.68 -1.84 33.96
C ARG A 121 15.62 -1.73 35.16
N LEU A 122 16.13 -2.88 35.60
CA LEU A 122 17.32 -2.94 36.44
C LEU A 122 18.44 -2.19 35.71
N SER A 123 18.97 -1.17 36.37
CA SER A 123 20.28 -0.64 36.07
C SER A 123 21.29 -1.73 36.40
N GLU A 124 21.76 -2.44 35.38
CA GLU A 124 22.92 -3.33 35.52
C GLU A 124 24.18 -2.49 35.32
N ASP A 125 24.65 -2.02 36.47
CA ASP A 125 26.00 -1.60 36.74
C ASP A 125 26.93 -2.79 36.49
N GLN A 126 27.67 -2.80 35.37
CA GLN A 126 28.78 -3.74 35.22
C GLN A 126 29.93 -3.15 34.40
N GLN A 127 30.82 -2.51 35.16
CA GLN A 127 32.26 -2.73 35.14
C GLN A 127 33.02 -2.40 33.84
N GLN A 128 33.60 -1.22 33.89
CA GLN A 128 34.82 -0.83 33.21
C GLN A 128 36.03 -1.53 33.88
N PRO A 129 36.79 -2.42 33.19
CA PRO A 129 38.12 -2.80 33.60
C PRO A 129 39.14 -1.88 32.92
N ALA A 130 39.80 -1.05 33.73
CA ALA A 130 41.06 -0.44 33.39
C ALA A 130 42.14 -1.53 33.31
N SER A 131 42.77 -1.69 32.13
CA SER A 131 44.14 -2.21 31.96
C SER A 131 44.53 -2.00 30.50
N ALA A 132 45.42 -1.04 30.26
CA ALA A 132 46.05 -0.83 28.97
C ALA A 132 47.22 -1.82 28.81
N PRO A 133 47.21 -2.73 27.81
CA PRO A 133 48.42 -3.38 27.36
C PRO A 133 49.13 -2.46 26.36
N THR A 134 50.37 -2.11 26.69
CA THR A 134 51.34 -1.50 25.77
C THR A 134 51.49 -2.38 24.53
N PRO A 135 51.19 -1.91 23.30
CA PRO A 135 51.44 -2.69 22.11
C PRO A 135 52.95 -2.75 21.86
N THR A 136 53.51 -3.95 21.99
CA THR A 136 54.82 -4.29 21.45
C THR A 136 54.73 -4.20 19.93
N ALA A 137 55.55 -3.32 19.36
CA ALA A 137 55.68 -3.11 17.93
C ALA A 137 56.24 -4.37 17.26
N PHE A 138 55.34 -5.23 16.77
CA PHE A 138 55.65 -6.15 15.70
C PHE A 138 55.05 -5.58 14.42
N GLU A 139 55.92 -5.05 13.57
CA GLU A 139 55.62 -4.54 12.24
C GLU A 139 55.27 -5.73 11.32
N HIS A 140 54.08 -6.31 11.50
CA HIS A 140 53.52 -7.25 10.53
C HIS A 140 52.67 -6.46 9.55
N LYS A 141 53.22 -6.28 8.34
CA LYS A 141 52.61 -5.58 7.22
C LYS A 141 51.45 -6.40 6.65
N VAL A 142 50.37 -6.54 7.43
CA VAL A 142 49.13 -7.19 7.00
C VAL A 142 48.26 -6.14 6.32
N ASP A 143 47.94 -6.35 5.04
CA ASP A 143 47.05 -5.50 4.25
C ASP A 143 45.71 -5.29 4.98
N PRO A 144 45.41 -4.08 5.51
CA PRO A 144 44.22 -3.84 6.32
C PRO A 144 42.92 -4.00 5.53
N GLN A 145 42.96 -3.99 4.19
CA GLN A 145 41.77 -4.12 3.35
C GLN A 145 41.28 -5.56 3.20
N ARG A 146 42.13 -6.59 3.34
CA ARG A 146 41.69 -7.99 3.21
C ARG A 146 41.01 -8.51 4.47
N ALA A 147 41.42 -8.04 5.65
CA ALA A 147 40.87 -8.52 6.93
C ALA A 147 39.42 -8.04 7.22
N VAL A 148 38.98 -6.93 6.61
CA VAL A 148 37.62 -6.40 6.82
C VAL A 148 36.57 -7.18 6.02
N GLY A 149 36.93 -7.65 4.81
CA GLY A 149 36.02 -8.36 3.93
C GLY A 149 35.53 -9.70 4.49
N ASP A 150 36.41 -10.47 5.12
CA ASP A 150 36.03 -11.77 5.67
C ASP A 150 35.25 -11.66 6.99
N ARG A 151 35.46 -10.59 7.77
CA ARG A 151 34.69 -10.35 9.00
C ARG A 151 33.24 -9.94 8.70
N LEU A 152 33.01 -9.22 7.61
CA LEU A 152 31.66 -8.80 7.20
C LEU A 152 30.81 -9.95 6.65
N LYS A 153 31.42 -10.94 5.99
CA LYS A 153 30.69 -12.12 5.47
C LYS A 153 30.03 -12.91 6.59
N HIS A 154 30.73 -13.14 7.69
CA HIS A 154 30.20 -13.91 8.81
C HIS A 154 29.16 -13.14 9.64
N LEU A 155 29.31 -11.81 9.77
CA LEU A 155 28.32 -10.97 10.45
C LEU A 155 27.01 -10.87 9.68
N ALA A 156 27.06 -10.83 8.34
CA ALA A 156 25.88 -10.78 7.50
C ALA A 156 25.08 -12.09 7.55
N GLU A 157 25.77 -13.24 7.59
CA GLU A 157 25.12 -14.55 7.58
C GLU A 157 24.43 -14.87 8.91
N SER A 158 25.07 -14.57 10.05
CA SER A 158 24.46 -14.81 11.36
C SER A 158 23.22 -13.94 11.59
N GLN A 159 23.29 -12.65 11.24
CA GLN A 159 22.14 -11.74 11.38
C GLN A 159 21.01 -12.09 10.41
N LEU A 160 21.33 -12.57 9.21
CA LEU A 160 20.32 -13.00 8.25
C LEU A 160 19.60 -14.27 8.72
N ALA A 161 20.33 -15.24 9.26
CA ALA A 161 19.74 -16.46 9.81
C ALA A 161 18.81 -16.16 10.99
N GLU A 162 19.21 -15.25 11.89
CA GLU A 162 18.40 -14.81 13.02
C GLU A 162 17.13 -14.05 12.57
N ASN A 163 17.26 -13.13 11.60
CA ASN A 163 16.10 -12.45 11.02
C ASN A 163 15.15 -13.41 10.29
N ALA A 164 15.69 -14.40 9.57
CA ALA A 164 14.89 -15.40 8.87
C ALA A 164 14.11 -16.27 9.86
N ALA A 165 14.71 -16.64 11.00
CA ALA A 165 14.02 -17.35 12.07
C ALA A 165 12.87 -16.51 12.65
N HIS A 166 13.12 -15.23 12.97
CA HIS A 166 12.08 -14.33 13.46
C HIS A 166 10.93 -14.13 12.47
N MET A 167 11.24 -13.99 11.18
CA MET A 167 10.22 -13.85 10.15
C MET A 167 9.37 -15.11 9.99
N GLY A 168 9.98 -16.30 10.17
CA GLY A 168 9.26 -17.57 10.21
C GLY A 168 8.26 -17.64 11.36
N ASP A 169 8.69 -17.24 12.56
CA ASP A 169 7.83 -17.20 13.75
C ASP A 169 6.68 -16.20 13.60
N ASP A 170 6.94 -15.02 13.04
CA ASP A 170 5.91 -14.00 12.78
C ASP A 170 4.86 -14.50 11.78
N ILE A 171 5.29 -15.22 10.72
CA ILE A 171 4.38 -15.80 9.73
C ILE A 171 3.51 -16.88 10.37
N ALA A 172 4.10 -17.80 11.15
CA ALA A 172 3.35 -18.83 11.86
C ALA A 172 2.30 -18.23 12.80
N GLN A 173 2.66 -17.21 13.59
CA GLN A 173 1.71 -16.51 14.46
C GLN A 173 0.62 -15.78 13.68
N SER A 174 0.95 -15.24 12.49
CA SER A 174 -0.03 -14.56 11.65
C SER A 174 -1.09 -15.53 11.11
N ASP A 175 -0.69 -16.75 10.78
CA ASP A 175 -1.56 -17.81 10.28
C ASP A 175 -2.51 -18.30 11.38
N GLU A 176 -1.99 -18.56 12.58
CA GLU A 176 -2.82 -18.93 13.75
C GLU A 176 -3.88 -17.85 14.06
N ARG A 177 -3.50 -16.56 13.99
CA ARG A 177 -4.45 -15.46 14.20
C ARG A 177 -5.51 -15.39 13.10
N LEU A 178 -5.14 -15.69 11.87
CA LEU A 178 -6.06 -15.72 10.74
C LEU A 178 -7.04 -16.88 10.89
N GLU A 179 -6.57 -18.07 11.23
CA GLU A 179 -7.39 -19.26 11.48
C GLU A 179 -8.36 -19.02 12.66
N ALA A 180 -7.87 -18.49 13.78
CA ALA A 180 -8.72 -18.12 14.92
C ALA A 180 -9.82 -17.13 14.54
N ARG A 181 -9.48 -16.12 13.71
CA ARG A 181 -10.45 -15.16 13.21
C ARG A 181 -11.46 -15.79 12.25
N LEU A 182 -11.03 -16.72 11.40
CA LEU A 182 -11.92 -17.47 10.52
C LEU A 182 -12.93 -18.26 11.35
N HIS A 183 -12.48 -19.08 12.31
CA HIS A 183 -13.36 -19.81 13.22
C HIS A 183 -14.37 -18.90 13.91
N GLN A 184 -13.89 -17.79 14.50
CA GLN A 184 -14.77 -16.82 15.15
C GLN A 184 -15.84 -16.28 14.17
N THR A 185 -15.46 -15.90 12.95
CA THR A 185 -16.43 -15.37 11.98
C THR A 185 -17.40 -16.42 11.45
N PHE A 186 -16.94 -17.67 11.27
CA PHE A 186 -17.78 -18.79 10.85
C PHE A 186 -18.79 -19.15 11.93
N ASP A 187 -18.35 -19.32 13.18
CA ASP A 187 -19.23 -19.64 14.31
C ASP A 187 -20.29 -18.56 14.51
N HIS A 188 -19.90 -17.28 14.43
CA HIS A 188 -20.85 -16.18 14.51
C HIS A 188 -21.84 -16.15 13.35
N ARG A 189 -21.42 -16.51 12.12
CA ARG A 189 -22.31 -16.52 10.96
C ARG A 189 -23.26 -17.72 10.99
N LEU A 190 -22.78 -18.90 11.34
CA LEU A 190 -23.59 -20.10 11.51
C LEU A 190 -24.64 -19.91 12.61
N GLY A 191 -24.25 -19.32 13.75
CA GLY A 191 -25.19 -19.01 14.83
C GLY A 191 -26.28 -17.98 14.43
N LYS A 192 -25.92 -16.99 13.58
CA LYS A 192 -26.88 -16.01 13.05
C LYS A 192 -27.82 -16.59 12.01
N LEU A 193 -27.36 -17.55 11.20
CA LEU A 193 -28.20 -18.24 10.22
C LEU A 193 -29.23 -19.13 10.90
N GLN A 194 -28.82 -19.91 11.90
CA GLN A 194 -29.75 -20.74 12.69
C GLN A 194 -30.78 -19.89 13.44
N SER A 195 -30.36 -18.75 14.00
CA SER A 195 -31.29 -17.80 14.65
C SER A 195 -32.27 -17.14 13.66
N ARG A 196 -31.91 -16.99 12.39
CA ARG A 196 -32.77 -16.37 11.36
C ARG A 196 -33.85 -17.33 10.87
N GLU A 197 -33.56 -18.63 10.83
CA GLU A 197 -34.52 -19.65 10.40
C GLU A 197 -35.65 -19.87 11.41
N GLN A 198 -35.43 -19.47 12.68
CA GLN A 198 -36.40 -19.61 13.76
C GLN A 198 -37.31 -18.37 13.96
N ALA A 199 -37.09 -17.28 13.22
CA ALA A 199 -37.90 -16.07 13.32
C ALA A 199 -39.13 -16.17 12.39
N PRO A 200 -40.37 -15.98 12.89
CA PRO A 200 -41.56 -16.02 12.04
C PRO A 200 -41.47 -14.92 10.97
N ALA A 201 -41.76 -15.30 9.73
CA ALA A 201 -41.66 -14.48 8.53
C ALA A 201 -42.60 -13.26 8.57
N ALA A 202 -42.23 -12.22 9.30
CA ALA A 202 -42.71 -10.87 9.06
C ALA A 202 -41.98 -10.34 7.82
N ALA A 203 -42.72 -9.79 6.86
CA ALA A 203 -42.19 -9.20 5.64
C ALA A 203 -41.34 -7.96 5.96
N VAL A 204 -40.09 -8.17 6.36
CA VAL A 204 -39.09 -7.11 6.50
C VAL A 204 -38.56 -6.85 5.10
N ALA A 205 -38.95 -5.72 4.52
CA ALA A 205 -38.31 -5.17 3.33
C ALA A 205 -36.80 -5.09 3.61
N GLY A 206 -36.03 -5.98 3.01
CA GLY A 206 -34.59 -6.00 3.17
C GLY A 206 -33.97 -4.70 2.66
N PRO A 207 -32.78 -4.33 3.17
CA PRO A 207 -32.07 -3.17 2.68
C PRO A 207 -31.91 -3.28 1.17
N THR A 208 -32.25 -2.20 0.48
CA THR A 208 -32.16 -2.19 -0.98
C THR A 208 -30.69 -2.33 -1.40
N PRO A 209 -30.38 -2.89 -2.59
CA PRO A 209 -29.00 -3.00 -3.07
C PRO A 209 -28.25 -1.65 -3.05
N ALA A 210 -28.97 -0.55 -3.30
CA ALA A 210 -28.44 0.80 -3.23
C ALA A 210 -28.03 1.21 -1.81
N GLU A 211 -28.83 0.87 -0.81
CA GLU A 211 -28.54 1.13 0.61
C GLU A 211 -27.34 0.30 1.09
N GLN A 212 -27.23 -0.93 0.61
CA GLN A 212 -26.08 -1.79 0.88
C GLN A 212 -24.79 -1.23 0.28
N LEU A 213 -24.83 -0.74 -0.98
CA LEU A 213 -23.69 -0.04 -1.59
C LEU A 213 -23.34 1.26 -0.87
N PHE A 214 -24.33 2.03 -0.45
CA PHE A 214 -24.10 3.25 0.31
C PHE A 214 -23.42 2.95 1.66
N SER A 215 -23.86 1.89 2.35
CA SER A 215 -23.23 1.42 3.59
C SER A 215 -21.80 0.91 3.39
N MET A 216 -21.50 0.34 2.21
CA MET A 216 -20.16 -0.08 1.85
C MET A 216 -19.25 1.14 1.61
N LEU A 217 -19.73 2.11 0.82
CA LEU A 217 -18.99 3.33 0.46
C LEU A 217 -18.83 4.33 1.60
N SER A 218 -19.66 4.28 2.64
CA SER A 218 -19.54 5.13 3.82
C SER A 218 -18.37 4.73 4.74
N THR A 219 -17.77 3.56 4.52
CA THR A 219 -16.56 3.12 5.22
C THR A 219 -15.33 3.21 4.31
N PRO A 220 -14.15 3.62 4.84
CA PRO A 220 -12.92 3.73 4.05
C PRO A 220 -12.49 2.39 3.44
N SER A 221 -12.75 1.27 4.14
CA SER A 221 -12.47 -0.07 3.62
C SER A 221 -13.34 -0.43 2.41
N GLY A 222 -14.64 -0.09 2.42
CA GLY A 222 -15.51 -0.41 1.30
C GLY A 222 -15.26 0.47 0.08
N MET A 223 -14.78 1.70 0.27
CA MET A 223 -14.29 2.54 -0.83
C MET A 223 -13.07 1.91 -1.54
N GLN A 224 -12.13 1.34 -0.77
CA GLN A 224 -10.98 0.62 -1.35
C GLN A 224 -11.42 -0.61 -2.14
N GLN A 225 -12.40 -1.37 -1.62
CA GLN A 225 -12.98 -2.51 -2.32
C GLN A 225 -13.66 -2.09 -3.63
N ALA A 226 -14.37 -0.95 -3.63
CA ALA A 226 -14.99 -0.42 -4.85
C ALA A 226 -13.96 0.00 -5.91
N VAL A 227 -12.83 0.59 -5.49
CA VAL A 227 -11.71 0.91 -6.39
C VAL A 227 -11.10 -0.36 -6.98
N LEU A 228 -10.87 -1.39 -6.16
CA LEU A 228 -10.32 -2.66 -6.62
C LEU A 228 -11.27 -3.39 -7.59
N LEU A 229 -12.58 -3.37 -7.30
CA LEU A 229 -13.59 -3.93 -8.20
C LEU A 229 -13.60 -3.20 -9.55
N ASN A 230 -13.54 -1.87 -9.51
CA ASN A 230 -13.46 -1.06 -10.73
C ASN A 230 -12.16 -1.35 -11.50
N GLU A 231 -11.05 -1.60 -10.81
CA GLU A 231 -9.78 -1.98 -11.45
C GLU A 231 -9.85 -3.35 -12.12
N VAL A 232 -10.51 -4.34 -11.50
CA VAL A 232 -10.73 -5.67 -12.09
C VAL A 232 -11.64 -5.58 -13.32
N LEU A 233 -12.69 -4.76 -13.25
CA LEU A 233 -13.60 -4.55 -14.39
C LEU A 233 -12.96 -3.70 -15.50
N ARG A 234 -12.03 -2.82 -15.14
CA ARG A 234 -11.31 -1.96 -16.09
C ARG A 234 -10.07 -2.60 -16.67
N ARG A 235 -9.56 -3.71 -16.12
CA ARG A 235 -8.49 -4.48 -16.76
C ARG A 235 -9.01 -4.84 -18.16
N PRO A 236 -8.56 -4.14 -19.21
CA PRO A 236 -8.89 -4.57 -20.55
C PRO A 236 -8.22 -5.93 -20.73
N ASP A 237 -8.85 -6.82 -21.48
CA ASP A 237 -8.28 -8.10 -21.91
C ASP A 237 -7.01 -7.82 -22.75
N SER A 238 -5.92 -7.41 -22.10
CA SER A 238 -4.66 -7.09 -22.73
C SER A 238 -3.82 -8.36 -22.74
N ALA A 239 -4.24 -9.34 -23.53
CA ALA A 239 -3.39 -10.38 -24.12
C ALA A 239 -4.25 -11.36 -24.97
N LEU A 240 -4.54 -10.98 -26.21
CA LEU A 240 -4.62 -11.91 -27.34
C LEU A 240 -3.72 -11.38 -28.45
#